data_AF-A0A7S1UVH1-F1
#
_entry.id   AF-A0A7S1UVH1-F1
#
_cell.length_a   1.000
_cell.length_b   1.000
_cell.length_c   1.000
_cell.angle_alpha   90.00
_cell.angle_beta   90.00
_cell.angle_gamma   90.00
#
_symmetry.space_group_name_H-M   'P 1'
#
loop_
_entity.id
_entity.type
_entity.pdbx_description
1 polymer ?
#
loop_
_entity_poly.entity_id
_entity_poly.type
_entity_poly.pdbx_seq_one_letter_code
_entity_poly.pdbx_strand_id
1 'polypeptide(L)'
;RATYWCPELKADDPAKKGICSNFLCDTKPGDDVVMTGPAGKVMLLPEEDPETDYIMVATGTGIAPYRGFVRRLFVEDTPAANAYKGQAWLFLGVANSDALLYDDEFQSVKSEYPE
;
A
#
# COMPACT_ATOMS: atom_id res chain seq x y z
N ARG A 1 7.70 -6.16 -8.55
CA ARG A 1 8.76 -7.14 -8.90
C ARG A 1 10.01 -6.38 -9.29
N ALA A 2 11.18 -6.72 -8.74
CA ALA A 2 12.44 -6.11 -9.15
C ALA A 2 13.09 -6.91 -10.29
N THR A 3 13.17 -6.32 -11.48
CA THR A 3 13.87 -6.86 -12.66
C THR A 3 15.06 -5.97 -13.01
N TYR A 4 15.98 -6.48 -13.83
CA TYR A 4 17.12 -5.73 -14.31
C TYR A 4 17.23 -5.87 -15.83
N TRP A 5 17.04 -4.75 -16.53
CA TRP A 5 17.27 -4.66 -17.95
C TRP A 5 18.77 -4.56 -18.22
N CYS A 6 19.35 -5.54 -18.91
CA CYS A 6 20.76 -5.53 -19.29
C CYS A 6 20.95 -4.87 -20.68
N PRO A 7 21.64 -3.72 -20.78
CA PRO A 7 21.82 -3.03 -22.06
C PRO A 7 22.61 -3.85 -23.09
N GLU A 8 23.56 -4.67 -22.63
CA GLU A 8 24.41 -5.51 -23.48
C GLU A 8 23.63 -6.68 -24.09
N LEU A 9 22.79 -7.33 -23.29
CA LEU A 9 21.95 -8.45 -23.72
C LEU A 9 20.68 -7.98 -24.43
N LYS A 10 20.32 -6.68 -24.32
CA LYS A 10 19.04 -6.10 -24.75
C LYS A 10 17.83 -6.91 -24.26
N ALA A 11 17.95 -7.43 -23.04
CA ALA A 11 16.97 -8.29 -22.41
C ALA A 11 17.08 -8.17 -20.89
N ASP A 12 16.05 -8.63 -20.18
CA ASP A 12 16.14 -8.81 -18.73
C ASP A 12 17.17 -9.89 -18.38
N ASP A 13 18.03 -9.62 -17.41
CA ASP A 13 19.01 -10.58 -16.90
C ASP A 13 18.42 -11.37 -15.72
N PRO A 14 18.14 -12.68 -15.89
CA PRO A 14 17.57 -13.49 -14.82
C PRO A 14 18.51 -13.63 -13.62
N ALA A 15 19.83 -13.49 -13.81
CA ALA A 15 20.81 -13.62 -12.74
C ALA A 15 20.82 -12.39 -11.80
N LYS A 16 20.30 -11.24 -12.26
CA LYS A 16 20.27 -9.98 -11.50
C LYS A 16 18.88 -9.61 -10.97
N LYS A 17 17.90 -10.52 -11.06
CA LYS A 17 16.55 -10.29 -10.53
C LYS A 17 16.54 -10.30 -9.00
N GLY A 18 15.66 -9.51 -8.39
CA GLY A 18 15.53 -9.47 -6.93
C GLY A 18 14.95 -10.76 -6.36
N ILE A 19 15.65 -11.45 -5.47
CA ILE A 19 15.29 -12.80 -5.01
C ILE A 19 13.91 -12.84 -4.33
N CYS A 20 13.74 -12.16 -3.19
CA CYS A 20 12.52 -12.23 -2.39
C CYS A 20 11.30 -11.61 -3.11
N SER A 21 11.48 -10.48 -3.80
CA SER A 21 10.36 -9.84 -4.52
C SER A 21 9.84 -10.67 -5.69
N ASN A 22 10.70 -11.41 -6.40
CA ASN A 22 10.25 -12.32 -7.45
C ASN A 22 9.61 -13.57 -6.83
N PHE A 23 10.23 -14.16 -5.79
CA PHE A 23 9.65 -15.28 -5.04
C PHE A 23 8.20 -14.99 -4.63
N LEU A 24 7.95 -13.87 -3.93
CA LEU A 24 6.61 -13.50 -3.49
C LEU A 24 5.62 -13.24 -4.64
N CYS A 25 6.08 -12.70 -5.77
CA CYS A 25 5.22 -12.51 -6.94
C CYS A 25 4.93 -13.81 -7.70
N ASP A 26 5.75 -14.85 -7.53
CA ASP A 26 5.62 -16.14 -8.22
C ASP A 26 4.93 -17.21 -7.33
N THR A 27 4.81 -16.97 -6.02
CA THR A 27 4.12 -17.82 -5.05
C THR A 27 2.64 -18.03 -5.42
N LYS A 28 2.13 -19.23 -5.18
CA LYS A 28 0.75 -19.63 -5.45
C LYS A 28 0.02 -20.02 -4.16
N PRO A 29 -1.33 -20.03 -4.17
CA PRO A 29 -2.10 -20.55 -3.04
C PRO A 29 -1.68 -21.99 -2.71
N GLY A 30 -1.32 -22.22 -1.44
CA GLY A 30 -0.85 -23.51 -0.94
C GLY A 30 0.67 -23.64 -0.79
N ASP A 31 1.45 -22.69 -1.32
CA ASP A 31 2.89 -22.67 -1.09
C ASP A 31 3.24 -22.21 0.33
N ASP A 32 4.27 -22.82 0.92
CA ASP A 32 4.78 -22.42 2.23
C ASP A 32 5.66 -21.16 2.14
N VAL A 33 5.41 -20.18 3.02
CA VAL A 33 6.17 -18.93 3.12
C VAL A 33 6.68 -18.75 4.54
N VAL A 34 7.99 -18.58 4.69
CA VAL A 34 8.60 -18.29 6.00
C VAL A 34 8.37 -16.82 6.35
N MET A 35 7.79 -16.57 7.52
CA MET A 35 7.47 -15.23 8.03
C MET A 35 8.21 -14.91 9.33
N THR A 36 8.54 -13.63 9.53
CA THR A 36 9.13 -13.08 10.76
C THR A 36 8.48 -11.74 11.09
N GLY A 37 8.55 -11.28 12.35
CA GLY A 37 7.93 -10.02 12.82
C GLY A 37 6.65 -10.23 13.66
N PRO A 38 5.75 -9.23 13.76
CA PRO A 38 5.82 -7.90 13.14
C PRO A 38 6.90 -7.01 13.78
N ALA A 39 7.34 -5.97 13.05
CA ALA A 39 8.33 -5.00 13.52
C ALA A 39 7.98 -3.59 13.04
N GLY A 40 8.41 -2.58 13.81
CA GLY A 40 8.20 -1.17 13.50
C GLY A 40 7.13 -0.50 14.38
N LYS A 41 7.34 0.78 14.70
CA LYS A 41 6.41 1.63 15.48
C LYS A 41 6.13 2.98 14.82
N VAL A 42 6.89 3.33 13.77
CA VAL A 42 6.86 4.65 13.13
C VAL A 42 5.57 4.88 12.35
N MET A 43 5.01 3.82 11.75
CA MET A 43 3.81 3.88 10.90
C MET A 43 2.57 3.37 11.62
N LEU A 44 2.51 3.51 12.95
CA LEU A 44 1.28 3.28 13.69
C LEU A 44 0.35 4.47 13.44
N LEU A 45 -0.94 4.19 13.25
CA LEU A 45 -1.96 5.23 13.13
C LEU A 45 -2.18 5.86 14.52
N PRO A 46 -1.95 7.17 14.70
CA PRO A 46 -2.29 7.85 15.95
C PRO A 46 -3.80 7.99 16.04
N GLU A 47 -4.45 7.41 17.05
CA GLU A 47 -5.91 7.36 17.19
C GLU A 47 -6.43 8.08 18.45
N GLU A 48 -5.55 8.79 19.15
CA GLU A 48 -5.88 9.44 20.40
C GLU A 48 -6.88 10.59 20.22
N ASP A 49 -6.80 11.29 19.09
CA ASP A 49 -7.69 12.39 18.73
C ASP A 49 -8.44 12.07 17.43
N PRO A 50 -9.78 11.89 17.48
CA PRO A 50 -10.58 11.58 16.30
C PRO A 50 -10.64 12.68 15.25
N GLU A 51 -10.26 13.92 15.58
CA GLU A 51 -10.22 15.06 14.64
C GLU A 51 -8.85 15.20 13.94
N THR A 52 -7.93 14.26 14.16
CA THR A 52 -6.60 14.29 13.54
C THR A 52 -6.69 14.20 12.02
N ASP A 53 -6.13 15.19 11.33
CA ASP A 53 -5.94 15.13 9.89
C ASP A 53 -4.73 14.26 9.53
N TYR A 54 -4.89 13.37 8.54
CA TYR A 54 -3.83 12.53 8.01
C TYR A 54 -3.46 12.93 6.60
N ILE A 55 -2.20 13.33 6.42
CA ILE A 55 -1.60 13.57 5.11
C ILE A 55 -0.70 12.39 4.75
N MET A 56 -1.15 11.60 3.79
CA MET A 56 -0.51 10.37 3.34
C MET A 56 0.13 10.59 1.97
N VAL A 57 1.46 10.49 1.90
CA VAL A 57 2.22 10.70 0.65
C VAL A 57 2.96 9.42 0.30
N ALA A 58 2.55 8.78 -0.80
CA ALA A 58 3.06 7.50 -1.24
C ALA A 58 3.64 7.54 -2.65
N THR A 59 4.65 6.68 -2.88
CA THR A 59 5.12 6.34 -4.22
C THR A 59 5.18 4.82 -4.38
N GLY A 60 4.62 4.31 -5.48
CA GLY A 60 4.57 2.87 -5.76
C GLY A 60 4.05 2.04 -4.57
N THR A 61 4.83 1.04 -4.13
CA THR A 61 4.46 0.15 -3.02
C THR A 61 4.41 0.82 -1.65
N GLY A 62 4.87 2.08 -1.53
CA GLY A 62 4.72 2.90 -0.31
C GLY A 62 3.26 3.18 0.06
N ILE A 63 2.31 2.86 -0.82
CA ILE A 63 0.87 2.94 -0.55
C ILE A 63 0.37 1.91 0.48
N ALA A 64 1.12 0.82 0.70
CA ALA A 64 0.69 -0.32 1.50
C ALA A 64 0.17 0.03 2.92
N PRO A 65 0.88 0.82 3.75
CA PRO A 65 0.35 1.20 5.08
C PRO A 65 -0.92 2.03 4.97
N TYR A 66 -0.99 2.95 4.01
CA TYR A 66 -2.11 3.87 3.85
C TYR A 66 -3.37 3.18 3.35
N ARG A 67 -3.25 2.11 2.55
CA ARG A 67 -4.40 1.25 2.26
C ARG A 67 -5.00 0.68 3.55
N GLY A 68 -4.15 0.24 4.49
CA GLY A 68 -4.60 -0.22 5.80
C GLY A 68 -5.30 0.89 6.58
N PHE A 69 -4.76 2.10 6.58
CA PHE A 69 -5.36 3.26 7.25
C PHE A 69 -6.73 3.61 6.66
N VAL A 70 -6.83 3.72 5.33
CA VAL A 70 -8.10 4.03 4.65
C VAL A 70 -9.16 2.99 4.97
N ARG A 71 -8.83 1.69 4.92
CA ARG A 71 -9.80 0.65 5.29
C ARG A 71 -10.24 0.75 6.75
N ARG A 72 -9.29 0.97 7.66
CA ARG A 72 -9.56 1.12 9.08
C ARG A 72 -10.41 2.33 9.42
N LEU A 73 -10.24 3.44 8.71
CA LEU A 73 -10.97 4.69 8.95
C LEU A 73 -12.35 4.72 8.29
N PHE A 74 -12.49 4.14 7.09
CA PHE A 74 -13.67 4.36 6.24
C PHE A 74 -14.40 3.10 5.77
N VAL A 75 -13.79 1.92 5.84
CA VAL A 75 -14.37 0.68 5.25
C VAL A 75 -14.78 -0.34 6.31
N GLU A 76 -14.02 -0.45 7.39
CA GLU A 76 -14.28 -1.40 8.47
C GLU A 76 -15.26 -0.80 9.49
N ASP A 77 -16.26 -1.58 9.90
CA ASP A 77 -17.15 -1.19 11.00
C ASP A 77 -16.45 -1.43 12.35
N THR A 78 -15.71 -0.43 12.81
CA THR A 78 -14.99 -0.46 14.09
C THR A 78 -15.26 0.80 14.91
N PRO A 79 -15.08 0.76 16.25
CA PRO A 79 -15.21 1.95 17.08
C PRO A 79 -14.30 3.11 16.65
N ALA A 80 -13.10 2.80 16.13
CA ALA A 80 -12.17 3.81 15.63
C ALA A 80 -12.68 4.48 14.35
N ALA A 81 -13.18 3.69 13.39
CA ALA A 81 -13.80 4.21 12.17
C ALA A 81 -14.99 5.12 12.48
N ASN A 82 -15.90 4.65 13.34
CA ASN A 82 -17.10 5.39 13.73
C ASN A 82 -16.81 6.67 14.53
N ALA A 83 -15.63 6.74 15.17
CA ALA A 83 -15.20 7.91 15.92
C ALA A 83 -14.52 8.96 15.05
N TYR A 84 -13.88 8.55 13.94
CA TYR A 84 -13.05 9.42 13.12
C TYR A 84 -13.85 10.56 12.47
N LYS A 85 -13.31 11.78 12.57
CA LYS A 85 -13.93 13.03 12.12
C LYS A 85 -12.95 13.98 11.41
N GLY A 86 -11.66 13.64 11.39
CA GLY A 86 -10.64 14.41 10.69
C GLY A 86 -10.67 14.19 9.17
N GLN A 87 -9.71 14.83 8.49
CA GLN A 87 -9.52 14.73 7.05
C GLN A 87 -8.41 13.75 6.68
N ALA A 88 -8.64 12.90 5.68
CA ALA A 88 -7.62 11.99 5.14
C ALA A 88 -7.26 12.37 3.70
N TRP A 89 -6.06 12.93 3.49
CA TRP A 89 -5.53 13.21 2.16
C TRP A 89 -4.53 12.14 1.74
N LEU A 90 -4.74 11.57 0.55
CA LEU A 90 -3.82 10.62 -0.06
C LEU A 90 -3.25 11.18 -1.37
N PHE A 91 -1.94 11.30 -1.43
CA PHE A 91 -1.16 11.62 -2.63
C PHE A 91 -0.39 10.38 -3.07
N LEU A 92 -0.73 9.84 -4.24
CA LEU A 92 -0.07 8.65 -4.80
C LEU A 92 0.67 8.99 -6.10
N GLY A 93 1.98 8.85 -6.09
CA GLY A 93 2.84 8.91 -7.28
C GLY A 93 3.12 7.52 -7.86
N VAL A 94 2.77 7.31 -9.11
CA VAL A 94 3.09 6.10 -9.89
C VAL A 94 3.68 6.47 -11.25
N ALA A 95 4.27 5.51 -11.95
CA ALA A 95 4.95 5.77 -13.23
C ALA A 95 3.99 6.19 -14.36
N ASN A 96 2.80 5.59 -14.40
CA ASN A 96 1.74 5.86 -15.39
C ASN A 96 0.39 5.35 -14.84
N SER A 97 -0.69 5.60 -15.56
CA SER A 97 -2.04 5.22 -15.15
C SER A 97 -2.23 3.71 -14.95
N ASP A 98 -1.57 2.87 -15.76
CA ASP A 98 -1.66 1.41 -15.64
C ASP A 98 -0.97 0.88 -14.38
N ALA A 99 -0.12 1.69 -13.75
CA ALA A 99 0.60 1.35 -12.53
C ALA A 99 -0.12 1.80 -11.24
N LEU A 100 -1.34 2.34 -11.35
CA LEU A 100 -2.15 2.70 -10.18
C LEU A 100 -2.48 1.45 -9.35
N LEU A 101 -2.38 1.60 -8.04
CA LEU A 101 -2.61 0.52 -7.08
C LEU A 101 -3.85 0.85 -6.26
N TYR A 102 -4.84 -0.04 -6.28
CA TYR A 102 -6.08 0.07 -5.51
C TYR A 102 -6.93 1.32 -5.83
N ASP A 103 -6.80 1.88 -7.04
CA ASP A 103 -7.49 3.12 -7.40
C ASP A 103 -9.01 2.99 -7.23
N ASP A 104 -9.61 1.90 -7.70
CA ASP A 104 -11.05 1.64 -7.54
C ASP A 104 -11.50 1.70 -6.07
N GLU A 105 -10.71 1.16 -5.14
CA GLU A 105 -10.99 1.18 -3.70
C GLU A 105 -10.94 2.61 -3.16
N PHE A 106 -9.92 3.39 -3.53
CA PHE A 106 -9.77 4.77 -3.09
C PHE A 106 -10.81 5.72 -3.71
N GLN A 107 -11.17 5.53 -4.99
CA GLN A 107 -12.23 6.31 -5.63
C GLN A 107 -13.60 5.99 -5.01
N SER A 108 -13.87 4.73 -4.63
CA SER A 108 -15.09 4.35 -3.92
C SER A 108 -15.18 5.07 -2.58
N VAL A 109 -14.12 4.98 -1.76
CA VAL A 109 -14.08 5.65 -0.44
C VAL A 109 -14.25 7.16 -0.60
N LYS A 110 -13.56 7.79 -1.56
CA LYS A 110 -13.71 9.22 -1.84
C LYS A 110 -15.14 9.60 -2.27
N SER A 111 -15.84 8.72 -2.96
CA SER A 111 -17.21 8.98 -3.40
C SER A 111 -18.20 8.86 -2.24
N GLU A 112 -17.96 7.95 -1.31
CA GLU A 112 -18.76 7.74 -0.09
C GLU A 112 -18.49 8.82 0.97
N TYR A 113 -17.24 9.28 1.07
CA TYR A 113 -16.75 10.28 2.00
C TYR A 113 -16.07 11.43 1.23
N PRO A 114 -16.85 12.33 0.60
CA PRO A 114 -16.33 13.36 -0.29
C PRO A 114 -15.75 14.59 0.42
N GLU A 115 -16.06 14.77 1.71
CA GLU A 115 -15.53 15.86 2.52
C GLU A 115 -14.14 15.52 3.05
#